data_AF-A0A8H7I3P1-F1
#
_entry.id   AF-A0A8H7I3P1-F1
#
_cell.length_a   1.000
_cell.length_b   1.000
_cell.length_c   1.000
_cell.angle_alpha   90.00
_cell.angle_beta   90.00
_cell.angle_gamma   90.00
#
_symmetry.space_group_name_H-M   'P 1'
#
loop_
_entity.id
_entity.type
_entity.pdbx_description
1 polymer ?
#
loop_
_entity_poly.entity_id
_entity_poly.type
_entity_poly.pdbx_seq_one_letter_code
_entity_poly.pdbx_strand_id
1 'polypeptide(L)'
;MAQLRGAKVFTKLDLRWGYNNVRVKEGDEWKTAFRTKYGLYESLVMTFGLTNAPAAFQHFMNELFKDLLDHVHEVLRRLMENQLFCKASKCTFHVTSVEYLGIIVSDKGFSLDKLKIQAVQEWPTPTKVKEVQLFLGFANFLRRFVANFSHIARPLHNLVKKDTAWQWSTKEQEAFQKLKDAITNAPVLCHADPAKPYFLETTLLAQHWVPY
;
A
#
# COMPACT_ATOMS: atom_id res chain seq x y z
N MET A 1 -6.18 -7.83 -7.50
CA MET A 1 -6.64 -6.61 -8.22
C MET A 1 -7.49 -6.93 -9.44
N ALA A 2 -7.21 -7.98 -10.22
CA ALA A 2 -8.08 -8.38 -11.35
C ALA A 2 -9.52 -8.78 -10.91
N GLN A 3 -9.69 -9.34 -9.71
CA GLN A 3 -11.00 -9.73 -9.15
C GLN A 3 -11.94 -8.57 -8.81
N LEU A 4 -11.47 -7.31 -8.79
CA LEU A 4 -12.32 -6.15 -8.50
C LEU A 4 -13.02 -5.60 -9.76
N ARG A 5 -12.76 -6.20 -10.92
CA ARG A 5 -13.34 -5.78 -12.20
C ARG A 5 -14.86 -5.98 -12.19
N GLY A 6 -15.60 -4.94 -12.57
CA GLY A 6 -17.06 -4.98 -12.63
C GLY A 6 -17.76 -4.85 -11.27
N ALA A 7 -17.00 -4.89 -10.16
CA ALA A 7 -17.53 -4.59 -8.84
C ALA A 7 -17.95 -3.12 -8.78
N LYS A 8 -19.23 -2.90 -8.45
CA LYS A 8 -19.82 -1.56 -8.24
C LYS A 8 -19.97 -1.22 -6.76
N VAL A 9 -19.89 -2.25 -5.92
CA VAL A 9 -20.19 -2.17 -4.49
C VAL A 9 -19.05 -2.85 -3.76
N PHE A 10 -18.47 -2.14 -2.80
CA PHE A 10 -17.34 -2.59 -2.01
C PHE A 10 -17.72 -2.61 -0.53
N THR A 11 -17.20 -3.61 0.17
CA THR A 11 -17.27 -3.72 1.63
C THR A 11 -15.87 -3.92 2.16
N LYS A 12 -15.48 -3.11 3.15
CA LYS A 12 -14.20 -3.22 3.85
C LYS A 12 -14.47 -3.55 5.30
N LEU A 13 -13.86 -4.62 5.77
CA LEU A 13 -13.93 -5.06 7.16
C LEU A 13 -12.59 -4.82 7.84
N ASP A 14 -12.64 -4.28 9.06
CA ASP A 14 -11.48 -4.05 9.92
C ASP A 14 -11.64 -4.92 11.17
N LEU A 15 -10.68 -5.81 11.42
CA LEU A 15 -10.71 -6.73 12.56
C LEU A 15 -10.21 -6.03 13.83
N ARG A 16 -10.96 -6.18 14.93
CA ARG A 16 -10.48 -5.79 16.26
C ARG A 16 -9.36 -6.72 16.68
N TRP A 17 -8.30 -6.15 17.26
CA TRP A 17 -7.23 -6.92 17.90
C TRP A 17 -6.67 -8.04 17.00
N GLY A 18 -6.49 -7.75 15.70
CA GLY A 18 -6.21 -8.76 14.66
C GLY A 18 -5.23 -9.84 15.09
N TYR A 19 -4.02 -9.46 15.51
CA TYR A 19 -3.00 -10.42 15.94
C TYR A 19 -3.37 -11.17 17.21
N ASN A 20 -3.96 -10.50 18.21
CA ASN A 20 -4.34 -11.12 19.48
C ASN A 20 -5.43 -12.19 19.34
N ASN A 21 -6.10 -12.28 18.18
CA ASN A 21 -7.05 -13.35 17.91
C ASN A 21 -6.36 -14.68 17.52
N VAL A 22 -5.06 -14.65 17.20
CA VAL A 22 -4.29 -15.84 16.84
C VAL A 22 -3.54 -16.35 18.08
N ARG A 23 -3.71 -17.63 18.40
CA ARG A 23 -2.98 -18.27 19.51
C ARG A 23 -1.52 -18.48 19.15
N VAL A 24 -0.63 -18.31 20.13
CA VAL A 24 0.75 -18.80 20.01
C VAL A 24 0.70 -20.32 20.01
N LYS A 25 1.58 -20.95 19.23
CA LYS A 25 1.68 -22.40 19.17
C LYS A 25 2.05 -22.95 20.55
N GLU A 26 1.40 -24.03 20.95
CA GLU A 26 1.70 -24.71 22.22
C GLU A 26 3.18 -25.12 22.29
N GLY A 27 3.83 -24.76 23.39
CA GLY A 27 5.26 -24.95 23.64
C GLY A 27 6.15 -23.78 23.15
N ASP A 28 5.59 -22.80 22.45
CA ASP A 28 6.30 -21.60 22.00
C ASP A 28 5.93 -20.33 22.80
N GLU A 29 5.00 -20.41 23.76
CA GLU A 29 4.51 -19.26 24.54
C GLU A 29 5.62 -18.56 25.32
N TRP A 30 6.57 -19.33 25.88
CA TRP A 30 7.73 -18.81 26.60
C TRP A 30 8.61 -17.87 25.76
N LYS A 31 8.60 -18.01 24.43
CA LYS A 31 9.34 -17.12 23.51
C LYS A 31 8.74 -15.71 23.46
N THR A 32 7.50 -15.55 23.93
CA THR A 32 6.81 -14.28 24.04
C THR A 32 6.91 -13.65 25.43
N ALA A 33 7.74 -14.23 26.30
CA ALA A 33 7.90 -13.75 27.66
C ALA A 33 8.37 -12.29 27.70
N PHE A 34 7.73 -11.48 28.53
CA PHE A 34 8.11 -10.10 28.80
C PHE A 34 8.13 -9.84 30.31
N ARG A 35 9.07 -8.99 30.73
CA ARG A 35 9.25 -8.65 32.14
C ARG A 35 8.59 -7.31 32.44
N THR A 36 7.80 -7.27 33.51
CA THR A 36 7.33 -6.03 34.12
C THR A 36 7.99 -5.84 35.48
N LYS A 37 7.75 -4.69 36.13
CA LYS A 37 8.19 -4.47 37.52
C LYS A 37 7.60 -5.48 38.52
N TYR A 38 6.54 -6.20 38.15
CA TYR A 38 5.81 -7.12 39.02
C TYR A 38 6.07 -8.60 38.72
N GLY A 39 6.80 -8.93 37.65
CA GLY A 39 7.08 -10.32 37.31
C GLY A 39 7.38 -10.56 35.85
N LEU A 40 7.58 -11.84 35.51
CA LEU A 40 7.69 -12.34 34.15
C LEU A 40 6.34 -12.89 33.71
N TYR A 41 5.89 -12.50 32.53
CA TYR A 41 4.60 -12.90 31.96
C TYR A 41 4.81 -13.40 30.55
N GLU A 42 4.01 -14.37 30.14
CA GLU A 42 4.02 -14.94 28.79
C GLU A 42 2.69 -14.65 28.11
N SER A 43 2.72 -14.46 26.78
CA SER A 43 1.50 -14.25 26.01
C SER A 43 1.03 -15.55 25.37
N LEU A 44 -0.25 -15.88 25.58
CA LEU A 44 -0.88 -17.03 24.93
C LEU A 44 -1.37 -16.70 23.51
N VAL A 45 -1.28 -15.44 23.10
CA VAL A 45 -1.77 -14.93 21.82
C VAL A 45 -0.68 -14.12 21.12
N MET A 46 -0.79 -14.02 19.81
CA MET A 46 0.19 -13.31 19.00
C MET A 46 0.11 -11.80 19.27
N THR A 47 1.19 -11.25 19.82
CA THR A 47 1.29 -9.83 20.16
C THR A 47 1.96 -9.03 19.04
N PHE A 48 1.81 -7.70 19.12
CA PHE A 48 2.54 -6.79 18.26
C PHE A 48 4.05 -6.85 18.56
N GLY A 49 4.87 -6.70 17.51
CA GLY A 49 6.34 -6.69 17.62
C GLY A 49 7.01 -8.02 17.26
N LEU A 50 6.25 -9.12 17.17
CA LEU A 50 6.78 -10.38 16.65
C LEU A 50 7.06 -10.26 15.15
N THR A 51 8.30 -10.58 14.73
CA THR A 51 8.77 -10.41 13.35
C THR A 51 7.87 -11.05 12.30
N ASN A 52 7.34 -12.25 12.60
CA ASN A 52 6.52 -13.02 11.67
C ASN A 52 5.01 -12.85 11.89
N ALA A 53 4.57 -12.00 12.81
CA ALA A 53 3.14 -11.84 13.10
C ALA A 53 2.30 -11.43 11.88
N PRO A 54 2.73 -10.47 11.03
CA PRO A 54 1.96 -10.11 9.84
C PRO A 54 1.79 -11.28 8.85
N ALA A 55 2.85 -12.08 8.66
CA ALA A 55 2.83 -13.22 7.73
C ALA A 55 1.96 -14.36 8.26
N ALA A 56 2.07 -14.69 9.55
CA ALA A 56 1.25 -15.71 10.21
C ALA A 56 -0.24 -15.31 10.19
N PHE A 57 -0.55 -14.04 10.47
CA PHE A 57 -1.91 -13.51 10.39
C PHE A 57 -2.46 -13.57 8.96
N GLN A 58 -1.67 -13.17 7.96
CA GLN A 58 -2.08 -13.25 6.57
C GLN A 58 -2.39 -14.70 6.15
N HIS A 59 -1.56 -15.66 6.59
CA HIS A 59 -1.81 -17.07 6.31
C HIS A 59 -3.11 -17.55 6.96
N PHE A 60 -3.33 -17.22 8.24
CA PHE A 60 -4.58 -17.52 8.95
C PHE A 60 -5.81 -16.96 8.22
N MET A 61 -5.76 -15.69 7.82
CA MET A 61 -6.84 -15.04 7.08
C MET A 61 -7.09 -15.70 5.71
N ASN A 62 -6.02 -16.08 5.00
CA ASN A 62 -6.13 -16.75 3.71
C ASN A 62 -6.77 -18.13 3.83
N GLU A 63 -6.42 -18.91 4.85
CA GLU A 63 -7.06 -20.21 5.09
C GLU A 63 -8.52 -20.07 5.51
N LEU A 64 -8.84 -19.03 6.29
CA LEU A 64 -10.20 -18.79 6.77
C LEU A 64 -11.19 -18.36 5.67
N PHE A 65 -10.73 -17.57 4.69
CA PHE A 65 -11.58 -16.98 3.65
C PHE A 65 -11.30 -17.50 2.24
N LYS A 66 -10.54 -18.59 2.11
CA LYS A 66 -10.07 -19.14 0.83
C LYS A 66 -11.21 -19.37 -0.17
N ASP A 67 -12.36 -19.79 0.33
CA ASP A 67 -13.55 -20.19 -0.40
C ASP A 67 -14.66 -19.12 -0.45
N LEU A 68 -14.49 -17.99 0.26
CA LEU A 68 -15.57 -17.03 0.55
C LEU A 68 -15.44 -15.68 -0.16
N LEU A 69 -14.81 -15.66 -1.33
CA LEU A 69 -14.37 -14.40 -1.94
C LEU A 69 -15.50 -13.46 -2.40
N ASP A 70 -16.73 -13.95 -2.59
CA ASP A 70 -17.80 -13.16 -3.23
C ASP A 70 -18.98 -12.78 -2.32
N HIS A 71 -19.10 -13.37 -1.11
CA HIS A 71 -20.31 -13.20 -0.28
C HIS A 71 -20.01 -12.62 1.11
N VAL A 72 -20.37 -11.35 1.31
CA VAL A 72 -20.20 -10.63 2.59
C VAL A 72 -20.88 -11.36 3.76
N HIS A 73 -22.07 -11.94 3.55
CA HIS A 73 -22.77 -12.70 4.59
C HIS A 73 -21.99 -13.94 5.04
N GLU A 74 -21.33 -14.62 4.12
CA GLU A 74 -20.55 -15.82 4.45
C GLU A 74 -19.27 -15.45 5.19
N VAL A 75 -18.61 -14.36 4.76
CA VAL A 75 -17.46 -13.78 5.46
C VAL A 75 -17.83 -13.42 6.90
N LEU A 76 -18.98 -12.76 7.12
CA LEU A 76 -19.45 -12.40 8.46
C LEU A 76 -19.81 -13.63 9.30
N ARG A 77 -20.42 -14.66 8.71
CA ARG A 77 -20.70 -15.93 9.41
C ARG A 77 -19.41 -16.60 9.86
N ARG A 78 -18.41 -16.70 8.97
CA ARG A 78 -17.12 -17.33 9.27
C ARG A 78 -16.34 -16.59 10.35
N LEU A 79 -16.41 -15.26 10.36
CA LEU A 79 -15.89 -14.43 11.44
C LEU A 79 -16.56 -14.77 12.77
N MET A 80 -17.89 -14.91 12.80
CA MET A 80 -18.65 -15.24 14.00
C MET A 80 -18.32 -16.65 14.52
N GLU A 81 -18.22 -17.65 13.64
CA GLU A 81 -17.84 -19.04 14.00
C GLU A 81 -16.45 -19.11 14.65
N ASN A 82 -15.53 -18.25 14.22
CA ASN A 82 -14.16 -18.20 14.73
C ASN A 82 -13.97 -17.14 15.83
N GLN A 83 -15.06 -16.57 16.36
CA GLN A 83 -15.06 -15.55 17.41
C GLN A 83 -14.19 -14.32 17.07
N LEU A 84 -14.13 -13.96 15.79
CA LEU A 84 -13.43 -12.81 15.27
C LEU A 84 -14.37 -11.61 15.17
N PHE A 85 -14.05 -10.52 15.86
CA PHE A 85 -14.91 -9.35 15.91
C PHE A 85 -14.38 -8.20 15.06
N CYS A 86 -15.26 -7.62 14.25
CA CYS A 86 -14.94 -6.41 13.49
C CYS A 86 -15.09 -5.13 14.31
N LYS A 87 -14.26 -4.13 14.01
CA LYS A 87 -14.41 -2.78 14.54
C LYS A 87 -15.41 -2.02 13.67
N ALA A 88 -16.68 -2.05 14.07
CA ALA A 88 -17.77 -1.43 13.32
C ALA A 88 -17.46 0.01 12.86
N SER A 89 -16.84 0.83 13.72
CA SER A 89 -16.47 2.22 13.39
C SER A 89 -15.39 2.37 12.30
N LYS A 90 -14.69 1.30 11.94
CA LYS A 90 -13.69 1.26 10.86
C LYS A 90 -14.12 0.41 9.66
N CYS A 91 -15.27 -0.26 9.75
CA CYS A 91 -15.82 -1.04 8.66
C CYS A 91 -16.68 -0.13 7.77
N THR A 92 -16.65 -0.37 6.47
CA THR A 92 -17.55 0.28 5.51
C THR A 92 -18.28 -0.79 4.73
N PHE A 93 -19.59 -0.60 4.58
CA PHE A 93 -20.46 -1.57 3.91
C PHE A 93 -21.16 -0.90 2.75
N HIS A 94 -21.30 -1.62 1.64
CA HIS A 94 -22.11 -1.20 0.50
C HIS A 94 -21.78 0.20 -0.04
N VAL A 95 -20.49 0.51 -0.23
CA VAL A 95 -20.04 1.79 -0.78
C VAL A 95 -19.55 1.65 -2.22
N THR A 96 -19.67 2.69 -3.03
CA THR A 96 -19.17 2.72 -4.42
C THR A 96 -17.69 3.06 -4.51
N SER A 97 -17.13 3.64 -3.45
CA SER A 97 -15.69 3.92 -3.30
C SER A 97 -15.22 3.61 -1.89
N VAL A 98 -14.05 2.98 -1.75
CA VAL A 98 -13.47 2.64 -0.45
C VAL A 98 -11.96 2.84 -0.44
N GLU A 99 -11.42 3.34 0.67
CA GLU A 99 -9.98 3.41 0.88
C GLU A 99 -9.44 2.05 1.32
N TYR A 100 -8.52 1.49 0.56
CA TYR A 100 -7.87 0.21 0.84
C TYR A 100 -6.36 0.31 0.59
N LEU A 101 -5.56 0.01 1.63
CA LEU A 101 -4.09 0.12 1.61
C LEU A 101 -3.58 1.50 1.16
N GLY A 102 -4.32 2.55 1.52
CA GLY A 102 -4.01 3.95 1.17
C GLY A 102 -4.10 4.24 -0.32
N ILE A 103 -4.99 3.54 -1.03
CA ILE A 103 -5.46 3.81 -2.39
C ILE A 103 -6.99 3.81 -2.32
N ILE A 104 -7.64 4.70 -3.05
CA ILE A 104 -9.10 4.70 -3.21
C ILE A 104 -9.46 3.75 -4.35
N VAL A 105 -10.30 2.77 -4.05
CA VAL A 105 -10.86 1.82 -5.01
C VAL A 105 -12.28 2.25 -5.34
N SER A 106 -12.61 2.36 -6.61
CA SER A 106 -13.96 2.65 -7.11
C SER A 106 -14.31 1.77 -8.31
N ASP A 107 -15.55 1.84 -8.77
CA ASP A 107 -16.03 1.19 -10.00
C ASP A 107 -15.23 1.60 -11.25
N LYS A 108 -14.73 2.84 -11.28
CA LYS A 108 -13.90 3.38 -12.38
C LYS A 108 -12.45 2.90 -12.36
N GLY A 109 -11.93 2.52 -11.19
CA GLY A 109 -10.54 2.13 -11.03
C GLY A 109 -9.94 2.51 -9.68
N PHE A 110 -8.63 2.68 -9.69
CA PHE A 110 -7.80 3.05 -8.54
C PHE A 110 -7.40 4.52 -8.63
N SER A 111 -7.55 5.26 -7.54
CA SER A 111 -7.05 6.63 -7.42
C SER A 111 -6.30 6.82 -6.11
N LEU A 112 -5.48 7.86 -6.02
CA LEU A 112 -4.76 8.16 -4.80
C LEU A 112 -5.68 8.81 -3.76
N ASP A 113 -5.40 8.52 -2.49
CA ASP A 113 -6.08 9.18 -1.39
C ASP A 113 -5.69 10.67 -1.31
N LYS A 114 -6.67 11.52 -0.98
CA LYS A 114 -6.50 12.98 -0.93
C LYS A 114 -5.42 13.37 0.07
N LEU A 115 -5.32 12.67 1.20
CA LEU A 115 -4.30 12.93 2.22
C LEU A 115 -2.90 12.66 1.69
N LYS A 116 -2.71 11.63 0.85
CA LYS A 116 -1.40 11.35 0.23
C LYS A 116 -1.05 12.37 -0.85
N ILE A 117 -2.03 12.83 -1.61
CA ILE A 117 -1.84 13.92 -2.58
C ILE A 117 -1.42 15.19 -1.84
N GLN A 118 -2.15 15.55 -0.78
CA GLN A 118 -1.85 16.72 0.04
C GLN A 118 -0.46 16.62 0.68
N ALA A 119 -0.10 15.46 1.25
CA ALA A 119 1.23 15.25 1.82
C ALA A 119 2.36 15.46 0.80
N VAL A 120 2.15 15.13 -0.47
CA VAL A 120 3.12 15.38 -1.55
C VAL A 120 3.14 16.85 -1.94
N GLN A 121 1.98 17.51 -2.03
CA GLN A 121 1.87 18.93 -2.34
C GLN A 121 2.57 19.80 -1.30
N GLU A 122 2.36 19.51 -0.01
CA GLU A 122 2.92 20.24 1.12
C GLU A 122 4.34 19.80 1.46
N TRP A 123 4.88 18.79 0.76
CA TRP A 123 6.21 18.27 1.06
C TRP A 123 7.28 19.38 0.91
N PRO A 124 8.08 19.64 1.97
CA PRO A 124 9.07 20.71 1.96
C PRO A 124 10.23 20.39 1.02
N THR A 125 10.85 21.42 0.44
CA THR A 125 12.02 21.23 -0.41
C THR A 125 13.16 20.56 0.40
N PRO A 126 13.66 19.39 -0.04
CA PRO A 126 14.71 18.68 0.68
C PRO A 126 16.01 19.49 0.76
N THR A 127 16.60 19.53 1.95
CA THR A 127 17.89 20.19 2.22
C THR A 127 19.02 19.19 2.47
N LYS A 128 18.67 17.90 2.66
CA LYS A 128 19.61 16.82 2.99
C LYS A 128 19.30 15.56 2.20
N VAL A 129 20.32 14.72 1.98
CA VAL A 129 20.18 13.41 1.30
C VAL A 129 19.11 12.54 1.94
N LYS A 130 19.00 12.52 3.27
CA LYS A 130 17.97 11.74 3.99
C LYS A 130 16.55 12.17 3.63
N GLU A 131 16.31 13.46 3.44
CA GLU A 131 14.99 13.99 3.08
C GLU A 131 14.62 13.61 1.65
N VAL A 132 15.60 13.60 0.74
CA VAL A 132 15.42 13.09 -0.63
C VAL A 132 15.13 11.59 -0.63
N GLN A 133 15.83 10.81 0.19
CA GLN A 133 15.56 9.37 0.33
C GLN A 133 14.15 9.09 0.84
N LEU A 134 13.69 9.84 1.84
CA LEU A 134 12.33 9.72 2.37
C LEU A 134 11.28 10.06 1.29
N PHE A 135 11.48 11.14 0.56
CA PHE A 135 10.60 11.52 -0.55
C PHE A 135 10.58 10.47 -1.65
N LEU A 136 11.73 9.98 -2.10
CA LEU A 136 11.82 8.94 -3.13
C LEU A 136 11.20 7.62 -2.68
N GLY A 137 11.36 7.24 -1.41
CA GLY A 137 10.70 6.08 -0.83
C GLY A 137 9.17 6.19 -0.91
N PHE A 138 8.63 7.35 -0.55
CA PHE A 138 7.20 7.63 -0.66
C PHE A 138 6.72 7.68 -2.12
N ALA A 139 7.43 8.41 -2.97
CA ALA A 139 7.10 8.57 -4.39
C ALA A 139 7.16 7.23 -5.15
N ASN A 140 8.05 6.32 -4.75
CA ASN A 140 8.12 4.98 -5.32
C ASN A 140 6.85 4.13 -5.04
N PHE A 141 6.16 4.34 -3.92
CA PHE A 141 4.84 3.72 -3.68
C PHE A 141 3.81 4.19 -4.72
N LEU A 142 3.92 5.45 -5.16
CA LEU A 142 3.02 6.11 -6.11
C LEU A 142 3.45 5.98 -7.57
N ARG A 143 4.61 5.37 -7.86
CA ARG A 143 5.20 5.29 -9.21
C ARG A 143 4.25 4.77 -10.30
N ARG A 144 3.30 3.90 -9.94
CA ARG A 144 2.34 3.29 -10.86
C ARG A 144 1.37 4.32 -11.47
N PHE A 145 1.18 5.45 -10.80
CA PHE A 145 0.29 6.54 -11.22
C PHE A 145 1.04 7.63 -12.01
N VAL A 146 2.37 7.54 -12.10
CA VAL A 146 3.22 8.57 -12.70
C VAL A 146 3.92 8.02 -13.93
N ALA A 147 3.58 8.55 -15.11
CA ALA A 147 4.26 8.22 -16.35
C ALA A 147 5.73 8.65 -16.30
N ASN A 148 6.63 7.81 -16.81
CA ASN A 148 8.08 8.08 -16.90
C ASN A 148 8.74 8.44 -15.55
N PHE A 149 8.22 7.92 -14.43
CA PHE A 149 8.71 8.20 -13.07
C PHE A 149 10.25 8.12 -12.97
N SER A 150 10.84 7.04 -13.48
CA SER A 150 12.29 6.81 -13.42
C SER A 150 13.11 7.90 -14.09
N HIS A 151 12.63 8.46 -15.21
CA HIS A 151 13.32 9.54 -15.90
C HIS A 151 13.24 10.85 -15.12
N ILE A 152 12.05 11.18 -14.60
CA ILE A 152 11.82 12.39 -13.82
C ILE A 152 12.60 12.35 -12.51
N ALA A 153 12.62 11.20 -11.82
CA ALA A 153 13.31 11.01 -10.54
C ALA A 153 14.84 10.86 -10.67
N ARG A 154 15.39 10.76 -11.90
CA ARG A 154 16.82 10.49 -12.13
C ARG A 154 17.76 11.52 -11.46
N PRO A 155 17.50 12.84 -11.53
CA PRO A 155 18.34 13.83 -10.84
C PRO A 155 18.34 13.63 -9.32
N LEU A 156 17.18 13.32 -8.74
CA LEU A 156 17.05 13.04 -7.30
C LEU A 156 17.75 11.73 -6.89
N HIS A 157 17.70 10.69 -7.72
CA HIS A 157 18.45 9.46 -7.48
C HIS A 157 19.97 9.66 -7.54
N ASN A 158 20.46 10.60 -8.35
CA ASN A 158 21.89 10.91 -8.42
C ASN A 158 22.41 11.56 -7.13
N LEU A 159 21.58 12.35 -6.43
CA LEU A 159 21.91 12.96 -5.13
C LEU A 159 22.05 11.94 -3.98
N VAL A 160 21.47 10.74 -4.15
CA VAL A 160 21.46 9.70 -3.11
C VAL A 160 22.68 8.76 -3.21
N LYS A 161 23.47 8.87 -4.28
CA LYS A 161 24.67 8.03 -4.48
C LYS A 161 25.78 8.42 -3.50
N LYS A 162 26.56 7.42 -3.07
CA LYS A 162 27.59 7.58 -2.01
C LYS A 162 28.72 8.55 -2.39
N ASP A 163 29.05 8.66 -3.68
CA ASP A 163 30.19 9.45 -4.17
C ASP A 163 29.80 10.81 -4.77
N THR A 164 28.58 11.29 -4.47
CA THR A 164 28.09 12.58 -5.01
C THR A 164 28.12 13.66 -3.93
N ALA A 165 28.79 14.78 -4.22
CA ALA A 165 28.71 15.97 -3.38
C ALA A 165 27.27 16.54 -3.41
N TRP A 166 26.73 16.89 -2.24
CA TRP A 166 25.38 17.46 -2.16
C TRP A 166 25.32 18.80 -2.88
N GLN A 167 24.56 18.85 -3.99
CA GLN A 167 24.30 20.07 -4.75
C GLN A 167 22.84 20.07 -5.20
N TRP A 168 22.04 20.96 -4.62
CA TRP A 168 20.65 21.16 -5.04
C TRP A 168 20.61 22.32 -6.04
N SER A 169 20.53 22.00 -7.33
CA SER A 169 20.47 22.99 -8.41
C SER A 169 19.05 23.10 -8.98
N THR A 170 18.89 23.92 -10.02
CA THR A 170 17.64 24.05 -10.76
C THR A 170 17.13 22.70 -11.30
N LYS A 171 18.04 21.79 -11.72
CA LYS A 171 17.64 20.48 -12.28
C LYS A 171 16.94 19.59 -11.27
N GLU A 172 17.44 19.55 -10.03
CA GLU A 172 16.87 18.78 -8.95
C GLU A 172 15.56 19.40 -8.47
N GLN A 173 15.50 20.74 -8.40
CA GLN A 173 14.28 21.47 -8.08
C GLN A 173 13.16 21.23 -9.11
N GLU A 174 13.49 21.30 -10.41
CA GLU A 174 12.55 21.01 -11.50
C GLU A 174 12.06 19.56 -11.45
N ALA A 175 12.97 18.60 -11.22
CA ALA A 175 12.61 17.19 -11.08
C ALA A 175 11.68 16.95 -9.88
N PHE A 176 11.97 17.60 -8.74
CA PHE A 176 11.14 17.52 -7.55
C PHE A 176 9.74 18.10 -7.78
N GLN A 177 9.65 19.30 -8.36
CA GLN A 177 8.36 19.93 -8.65
C GLN A 177 7.56 19.12 -9.68
N LYS A 178 8.21 18.64 -10.75
CA LYS A 178 7.57 17.83 -11.78
C LYS A 178 7.00 16.52 -11.22
N LEU A 179 7.69 15.89 -10.25
CA LEU A 179 7.14 14.73 -9.54
C LEU A 179 5.93 15.10 -8.68
N LYS A 180 5.99 16.21 -7.95
CA LYS A 180 4.84 16.70 -7.15
C LYS A 180 3.62 16.95 -8.02
N ASP A 181 3.82 17.59 -9.17
CA ASP A 181 2.75 17.90 -10.11
C ASP A 181 2.18 16.64 -10.77
N ALA A 182 3.05 15.69 -11.16
CA ALA A 182 2.61 14.44 -11.77
C ALA A 182 1.85 13.54 -10.79
N ILE A 183 2.23 13.53 -9.51
CA ILE A 183 1.49 12.80 -8.46
C ILE A 183 0.17 13.50 -8.15
N THR A 184 0.15 14.83 -8.12
CA THR A 184 -1.06 15.61 -7.87
C THR A 184 -2.10 15.43 -8.96
N ASN A 185 -1.66 15.44 -10.22
CA ASN A 185 -2.52 15.28 -11.40
C ASN A 185 -2.62 13.81 -11.85
N ALA A 186 -2.28 12.88 -10.96
CA ALA A 186 -2.26 11.46 -11.27
C ALA A 186 -3.63 10.99 -11.81
N PRO A 187 -3.67 10.33 -12.98
CA PRO A 187 -4.91 9.81 -13.54
C PRO A 187 -5.44 8.64 -12.71
N VAL A 188 -6.75 8.40 -12.84
CA VAL A 188 -7.39 7.18 -12.32
C VAL A 188 -6.88 5.99 -13.14
N LEU A 189 -6.29 4.99 -12.48
CA LEU A 189 -5.86 3.76 -13.13
C LEU A 189 -7.05 2.81 -13.25
N CYS A 190 -7.49 2.52 -14.48
CA CYS A 190 -8.58 1.60 -14.72
C CYS A 190 -8.27 0.17 -14.23
N HIS A 191 -9.32 -0.59 -13.93
CA HIS A 191 -9.19 -2.02 -13.63
C HIS A 191 -8.63 -2.77 -14.85
N ALA A 192 -7.64 -3.64 -14.61
CA ALA A 192 -7.07 -4.46 -15.67
C ALA A 192 -8.13 -5.41 -16.25
N ASP A 193 -8.18 -5.50 -17.58
CA ASP A 193 -9.12 -6.34 -18.32
C ASP A 193 -8.37 -7.47 -19.05
N PRO A 194 -8.36 -8.71 -18.52
CA PRO A 194 -7.67 -9.83 -19.15
C PRO A 194 -8.26 -10.23 -20.51
N ALA A 195 -9.49 -9.79 -20.82
CA ALA A 195 -10.16 -10.08 -22.08
C ALA A 195 -9.80 -9.08 -23.18
N LYS A 196 -9.14 -7.97 -22.85
CA LYS A 196 -8.67 -6.98 -23.82
C LYS A 196 -7.18 -7.17 -24.11
N PRO A 197 -6.74 -6.90 -25.36
CA PRO A 197 -5.31 -6.88 -25.66
C PRO A 197 -4.62 -5.80 -24.82
N TYR A 198 -3.50 -6.17 -24.22
CA TYR A 198 -2.65 -5.24 -23.50
C TYR A 198 -1.64 -4.64 -24.48
N PHE A 199 -1.61 -3.31 -24.56
CA PHE A 199 -0.61 -2.59 -25.33
C PHE A 199 0.50 -2.14 -24.37
N LEU A 200 1.69 -2.68 -24.58
CA LEU A 200 2.90 -2.25 -23.88
C LEU A 200 3.69 -1.36 -24.83
N GLU A 201 3.63 -0.05 -24.60
CA GLU A 201 4.48 0.90 -25.30
C GLU A 201 5.78 1.07 -24.54
N THR A 202 6.88 0.56 -25.10
CA THR A 202 8.22 0.79 -24.59
C THR A 202 8.91 1.84 -25.46
N THR A 203 9.12 3.04 -24.93
CA THR A 203 9.92 4.06 -25.63
C THR A 203 11.40 3.86 -25.28
N LEU A 204 12.19 3.45 -26.26
CA LEU A 204 13.64 3.66 -26.24
C LEU A 204 13.87 5.00 -26.92
N LEU A 205 14.53 5.95 -26.25
CA LEU A 205 15.00 7.16 -26.92
C LEU A 205 16.14 6.81 -27.87
N ALA A 206 15.80 6.37 -29.08
CA ALA A 206 16.62 6.42 -30.28
C ALA A 206 15.68 6.58 -31.49
N GLN A 207 15.66 7.81 -32.00
CA GLN A 207 15.25 8.31 -33.32
C GLN A 207 14.33 7.45 -34.24
N HIS A 208 13.35 8.17 -34.82
CA HIS A 208 12.51 7.86 -35.98
C HIS A 208 11.15 7.19 -35.72
N TRP A 209 10.13 8.04 -35.61
CA TRP A 209 8.76 7.73 -35.98
C TRP A 209 8.67 7.65 -37.52
N VAL A 210 8.29 6.50 -38.07
CA VAL A 210 7.65 6.41 -39.39
C VAL A 210 6.37 5.62 -39.21
N PRO A 211 5.19 6.20 -39.45
CA PRO A 211 3.92 5.48 -39.40
C PRO A 211 3.71 4.68 -40.70
N TYR A 212 3.19 3.46 -40.55
CA TYR A 212 2.36 2.79 -41.56
C TYR A 212 0.99 2.54 -40.94
#